data_AF-E8NFE0-F1
#
_entry.id   AF-E8NFE0-F1
#
_cell.length_a   1.000
_cell.length_b   1.000
_cell.length_c   1.000
_cell.angle_alpha   90.00
_cell.angle_beta   90.00
_cell.angle_gamma   90.00
#
_symmetry.space_group_name_H-M   'P 1'
#
loop_
_entity.id
_entity.type
_entity.pdbx_description
1 polymer ?
#
loop_
_entity_poly.entity_id
_entity_poly.type
_entity_poly.pdbx_seq_one_letter_code
_entity_poly.pdbx_strand_id
1 'polypeptide(L)'
;MDEAELWRRVTADGDDRALSALYERHVDRVFRHAARLASDRRDAEDATAVAFFELWRRRDAVRVVDGSPLPWLLATTTNALRNLQRAAARYRRLLDTLPRADDAASAEEDAFADENALAVLAPLGAVDRQLVTLVHLVLPPRPDRANQLRVEVRCLTPGTFTFPGGSATCTAADLAANPAGVVSWIDVPLASVGSEVAVSAGRGESWRLTATFLEAEPVPLAVNDRGQTYGSSGAGEEPDLIAVVATNGREGYVDADELADATGSSQKVASPDEALRWQGERAGQAFVVPVHLSDGVTRVGDFVVQ
;
A
#
# COMPACT_ATOMS: atom_id res chain seq x y z
N MET A 1 33.74 28.97 -0.63
CA MET A 1 32.67 29.98 -0.77
C MET A 1 32.23 30.42 0.62
N ASP A 2 32.01 31.73 0.77
CA ASP A 2 31.45 32.32 1.98
C ASP A 2 30.00 31.84 2.20
N GLU A 3 29.61 31.63 3.46
CA GLU A 3 28.30 31.10 3.82
C GLU A 3 27.16 32.06 3.48
N ALA A 4 27.39 33.35 3.72
CA ALA A 4 26.44 34.40 3.40
C ALA A 4 26.16 34.45 1.90
N GLU A 5 27.18 34.18 1.07
CA GLU A 5 27.03 34.12 -0.38
C GLU A 5 26.26 32.89 -0.84
N LEU A 6 26.53 31.72 -0.26
CA LEU A 6 25.73 30.52 -0.52
C LEU A 6 24.26 30.75 -0.16
N TRP A 7 24.00 31.37 0.99
CA TRP A 7 22.63 31.66 1.42
C TRP A 7 21.93 32.65 0.47
N ARG A 8 22.61 33.72 0.03
CA ARG A 8 22.06 34.67 -0.95
C ARG A 8 21.60 33.97 -2.22
N ARG A 9 22.42 33.08 -2.78
CA ARG A 9 22.08 32.31 -3.99
C ARG A 9 20.90 31.37 -3.79
N VAL A 10 20.77 30.77 -2.61
CA VAL A 10 19.57 29.98 -2.25
C VAL A 10 18.32 30.84 -2.27
N THR A 11 18.36 32.04 -1.67
CA THR A 11 17.17 32.92 -1.58
C THR A 11 16.82 33.66 -2.87
N ALA A 12 17.83 34.11 -3.63
CA ALA A 12 17.61 34.93 -4.82
C ALA A 12 17.32 34.09 -6.06
N ASP A 13 18.09 33.02 -6.26
CA ASP A 13 18.10 32.26 -7.52
C ASP A 13 17.47 30.88 -7.37
N GLY A 14 17.13 30.46 -6.15
CA GLY A 14 16.71 29.08 -5.89
C GLY A 14 17.81 28.09 -6.26
N ASP A 15 19.06 28.42 -5.96
CA ASP A 15 20.20 27.60 -6.36
C ASP A 15 20.36 26.33 -5.50
N ASP A 16 19.92 25.20 -6.03
CA ASP A 16 20.03 23.89 -5.39
C ASP A 16 21.47 23.50 -5.06
N ARG A 17 22.47 23.94 -5.86
CA ARG A 17 23.89 23.63 -5.58
C ARG A 17 24.39 24.43 -4.39
N ALA A 18 23.91 25.66 -4.22
CA ALA A 18 24.22 26.46 -3.05
C ALA A 18 23.59 25.87 -1.78
N LEU A 19 22.37 25.32 -1.89
CA LEU A 19 21.73 24.58 -0.79
C LEU A 19 22.51 23.31 -0.45
N SER A 20 22.91 22.51 -1.44
CA SER A 20 23.72 21.30 -1.21
C SER A 20 25.04 21.60 -0.50
N ALA A 21 25.72 22.69 -0.87
CA ALA A 21 26.92 23.12 -0.17
C ALA A 21 26.66 23.54 1.29
N LEU A 22 25.50 24.15 1.58
CA LEU A 22 25.07 24.44 2.95
C LEU A 22 24.68 23.18 3.73
N TYR A 23 24.07 22.21 3.05
CA TYR A 23 23.73 20.90 3.61
C TYR A 23 24.99 20.16 4.06
N GLU A 24 25.95 19.94 3.15
CA GLU A 24 27.22 19.27 3.45
C GLU A 24 27.97 19.94 4.60
N ARG A 25 27.93 21.27 4.67
CA ARG A 25 28.59 22.03 5.74
C ARG A 25 27.96 21.84 7.12
N HIS A 26 26.64 21.69 7.18
CA HIS A 26 25.89 21.75 8.45
C HIS A 26 25.24 20.45 8.89
N VAL A 27 25.08 19.46 7.99
CA VAL A 27 24.38 18.20 8.27
C VAL A 27 24.92 17.52 9.52
N ASP A 28 26.23 17.41 9.69
CA ASP A 28 26.82 16.79 10.88
C ASP A 28 26.51 17.53 12.18
N ARG A 29 26.47 18.88 12.13
CA ARG A 29 26.19 19.70 13.33
C ARG A 29 24.72 19.61 13.71
N VAL A 30 23.84 19.64 12.71
CA VAL A 30 22.39 19.51 12.87
C VAL A 30 22.04 18.10 13.35
N PHE A 31 22.60 17.06 12.73
CA PHE A 31 22.42 15.68 13.14
C PHE A 31 22.93 15.43 14.55
N ARG A 32 24.15 15.87 14.90
CA ARG A 32 24.65 15.77 16.29
C ARG A 32 23.77 16.50 17.28
N HIS A 33 23.15 17.62 16.89
CA HIS A 33 22.21 18.34 17.74
C HIS A 33 20.92 17.56 17.94
N ALA A 34 20.35 16.99 16.87
CA ALA A 34 19.18 16.13 16.93
C ALA A 34 19.44 14.88 17.78
N ALA A 35 20.57 14.19 17.53
CA ALA A 35 20.96 12.96 18.23
C ALA A 35 21.19 13.16 19.74
N ARG A 36 21.54 14.36 20.20
CA ARG A 36 21.63 14.67 21.65
C ARG A 36 20.27 14.77 22.33
N LEU A 37 19.20 15.01 21.56
CA LEU A 37 17.86 15.28 22.07
C LEU A 37 16.89 14.13 21.77
N ALA A 38 17.18 13.31 20.76
CA ALA A 38 16.33 12.23 20.26
C ALA A 38 16.42 10.97 21.13
N SER A 39 15.34 10.20 21.14
CA SER A 39 15.25 8.91 21.83
C SER A 39 15.94 7.78 21.07
N ASP A 40 15.90 7.85 19.74
CA ASP A 40 16.62 6.93 18.87
C ASP A 40 17.29 7.67 17.70
N ARG A 41 18.13 6.95 16.96
CA ARG A 41 18.88 7.51 15.84
C ARG A 41 17.98 7.91 14.65
N ARG A 42 16.88 7.19 14.42
CA ARG A 42 15.98 7.42 13.28
C ARG A 42 15.25 8.75 13.45
N ASP A 43 14.76 9.03 14.66
CA ASP A 43 14.18 10.33 15.02
C ASP A 43 15.15 11.49 14.74
N ALA A 44 16.46 11.28 14.94
CA ALA A 44 17.47 12.28 14.67
C ALA A 44 17.74 12.48 13.17
N GLU A 45 17.74 11.40 12.38
CA GLU A 45 17.85 11.44 10.92
C GLU A 45 16.63 12.16 10.32
N ASP A 46 15.42 11.80 10.74
CA ASP A 46 14.17 12.42 10.31
C ASP A 46 14.11 13.90 10.66
N ALA A 47 14.42 14.27 11.92
CA ALA A 47 14.42 15.67 12.34
C ALA A 47 15.47 16.52 11.57
N THR A 48 16.58 15.90 11.16
CA THR A 48 17.60 16.55 10.33
C THR A 48 17.08 16.78 8.92
N ALA A 49 16.50 15.75 8.29
CA ALA A 49 15.91 15.86 6.96
C ALA A 49 14.78 16.91 6.91
N VAL A 50 13.88 16.87 7.89
CA VAL A 50 12.78 17.86 8.03
C VAL A 50 13.32 19.28 8.16
N ALA A 51 14.40 19.49 8.92
CA ALA A 51 14.95 20.83 9.11
C ALA A 51 15.53 21.41 7.82
N PHE A 52 16.23 20.62 7.01
CA PHE A 52 16.76 21.07 5.71
C PHE A 52 15.66 21.24 4.66
N PHE A 53 14.64 20.37 4.67
CA PHE A 53 13.46 20.55 3.83
C PHE A 53 12.74 21.85 4.16
N GLU A 54 12.52 22.14 5.45
CA GLU A 54 11.88 23.39 5.87
C GLU A 54 12.77 24.61 5.59
N LEU A 55 14.11 24.47 5.67
CA LEU A 55 15.05 25.52 5.30
C LEU A 55 14.85 25.94 3.83
N TRP A 56 14.74 24.96 2.93
CA TRP A 56 14.47 25.21 1.52
C TRP A 56 13.08 25.81 1.29
N ARG A 57 12.05 25.19 1.88
CA ARG A 57 10.65 25.59 1.70
C ARG A 57 10.36 26.99 2.22
N ARG A 58 11.04 27.42 3.29
CA ARG A 58 10.85 28.73 3.94
C ARG A 58 12.01 29.69 3.74
N ARG A 59 12.88 29.45 2.77
CA ARG A 59 14.11 30.24 2.54
C ARG A 59 13.90 31.75 2.57
N ASP A 60 12.78 32.24 2.04
CA ASP A 60 12.46 33.68 2.01
C ASP A 60 12.11 34.28 3.38
N ALA A 61 11.70 33.44 4.34
CA ALA A 61 11.30 33.83 5.70
C ALA A 61 12.33 33.45 6.78
N VAL A 62 13.44 32.80 6.40
CA VAL A 62 14.47 32.35 7.33
C VAL A 62 15.33 33.54 7.77
N ARG A 63 15.34 33.81 9.09
CA ARG A 63 16.19 34.84 9.67
C ARG A 63 17.61 34.30 9.88
N VAL A 64 18.54 34.83 9.11
CA VAL A 64 19.98 34.54 9.20
C VAL A 64 20.60 35.38 10.33
N VAL A 65 21.55 34.80 11.05
CA VAL A 65 22.35 35.48 12.08
C VAL A 65 23.82 35.31 11.71
N ASP A 66 24.58 36.41 11.65
CA ASP A 66 26.00 36.42 11.26
C ASP A 66 26.29 35.72 9.92
N GLY A 67 25.37 35.86 8.95
CA GLY A 67 25.51 35.25 7.62
C GLY A 67 25.23 33.74 7.57
N SER A 68 24.84 33.11 8.69
CA SER A 68 24.56 31.68 8.78
C SER A 68 23.07 31.35 9.03
N PRO A 69 22.48 30.39 8.28
CA PRO A 69 21.16 29.83 8.61
C PRO A 69 21.23 28.80 9.74
N LEU A 70 22.43 28.45 10.25
CA LEU A 70 22.61 27.40 11.25
C LEU A 70 21.79 27.62 12.54
N PRO A 71 21.70 28.83 13.13
CA PRO A 71 20.88 29.03 14.33
C PRO A 71 19.39 28.72 14.09
N TRP A 72 18.89 29.04 12.88
CA TRP A 72 17.53 28.70 12.48
C TRP A 72 17.38 27.19 12.29
N LEU A 73 18.34 26.52 11.64
CA LEU A 73 18.35 25.07 11.47
C LEU A 73 18.27 24.36 12.83
N LEU A 74 19.11 24.74 13.80
CA LEU A 74 19.12 24.11 15.13
C LEU A 74 17.77 24.29 15.86
N ALA A 75 17.18 25.48 15.78
CA ALA A 75 15.86 25.74 16.34
C ALA A 75 14.76 24.90 15.66
N THR A 76 14.78 24.83 14.33
CA THR A 76 13.83 24.04 13.54
C THR A 76 13.98 22.54 13.81
N THR A 77 15.20 22.03 13.91
CA THR A 77 15.48 20.64 14.30
C THR A 77 14.92 20.31 15.67
N THR A 78 15.09 21.19 16.66
CA THR A 78 14.48 21.01 17.99
C THR A 78 12.95 20.95 17.90
N ASN A 79 12.34 21.82 17.09
CA ASN A 79 10.89 21.83 16.90
C ASN A 79 10.36 20.60 16.16
N ALA A 80 11.07 20.14 15.13
CA ALA A 80 10.78 18.92 14.39
C ALA A 80 10.81 17.70 15.33
N LEU A 81 11.86 17.59 16.13
CA LEU A 81 12.00 16.51 17.10
C LEU A 81 10.89 16.54 18.17
N ARG A 82 10.56 17.71 18.72
CA ARG A 82 9.43 17.85 19.66
C ARG A 82 8.10 17.49 19.02
N ASN A 83 7.91 17.72 17.72
CA ASN A 83 6.71 17.35 17.00
C ASN A 83 6.63 15.83 16.83
N LEU A 84 7.74 15.18 16.43
CA LEU A 84 7.85 13.72 16.32
C LEU A 84 7.59 13.06 17.68
N GLN A 85 8.25 13.53 18.75
CA GLN A 85 8.06 13.03 20.12
C GLN A 85 6.63 13.25 20.62
N ARG A 86 5.99 14.39 20.34
CA ARG A 86 4.59 14.63 20.69
C ARG A 86 3.64 13.72 19.92
N ALA A 87 3.91 13.45 18.64
CA ALA A 87 3.15 12.49 17.87
C ALA A 87 3.25 11.09 18.47
N ALA A 88 4.47 10.64 18.77
CA ALA A 88 4.73 9.34 19.42
C ALA A 88 4.14 9.23 20.83
N ALA A 89 4.17 10.31 21.63
CA ALA A 89 3.58 10.33 22.97
C ALA A 89 2.05 10.35 22.95
N ARG A 90 1.43 11.08 22.01
CA ARG A 90 -0.04 11.02 21.80
C ARG A 90 -0.46 9.62 21.37
N TYR A 91 0.31 8.99 20.48
CA TYR A 91 0.10 7.62 20.06
C TYR A 91 0.21 6.64 21.23
N ARG A 92 1.27 6.73 22.04
CA ARG A 92 1.42 5.90 23.26
C ARG A 92 0.30 6.11 24.28
N ARG A 93 -0.12 7.35 24.54
CA ARG A 93 -1.25 7.63 25.45
C ARG A 93 -2.56 7.04 24.95
N LEU A 94 -2.78 7.06 23.64
CA LEU A 94 -3.92 6.39 23.02
C LEU A 94 -3.83 4.86 23.27
N LEU A 95 -2.66 4.26 23.08
CA LEU A 95 -2.44 2.85 23.39
C LEU A 95 -2.63 2.54 24.89
N ASP A 96 -2.18 3.42 25.79
CA ASP A 96 -2.33 3.25 27.24
C ASP A 96 -3.79 3.35 27.72
N THR A 97 -4.66 4.02 26.97
CA THR A 97 -6.10 4.08 27.26
C THR A 97 -6.87 2.85 26.78
N LEU A 98 -6.22 1.94 26.05
CA LEU A 98 -6.81 0.67 25.66
C LEU A 98 -6.68 -0.33 26.83
N PRO A 99 -7.70 -1.18 27.09
CA PRO A 99 -7.62 -2.19 28.15
C PRO A 99 -6.42 -3.10 27.90
N ARG A 100 -5.47 -3.14 28.85
CA ARG A 100 -4.41 -4.15 28.85
C ARG A 100 -5.01 -5.44 29.39
N ALA A 101 -5.01 -6.51 28.59
CA ALA A 101 -5.20 -7.84 29.12
C ALA A 101 -3.96 -8.19 29.96
N ASP A 102 -4.17 -8.51 31.24
CA ASP A 102 -3.09 -8.95 32.13
C ASP A 102 -2.43 -10.23 31.58
N ASP A 103 -1.10 -10.27 31.69
CA ASP A 103 -0.23 -11.43 31.46
C ASP A 103 -0.29 -12.11 30.09
N ALA A 104 0.21 -11.44 29.05
CA ALA A 104 0.87 -12.12 27.94
C ALA A 104 2.33 -11.66 27.90
N ALA A 105 3.26 -12.60 28.05
CA ALA A 105 4.69 -12.36 27.96
C ALA A 105 5.01 -11.49 26.72
N SER A 106 5.79 -10.44 26.94
CA SER A 106 6.14 -9.45 25.94
C SER A 106 6.83 -10.10 24.73
N ALA A 107 6.16 -10.06 23.58
CA ALA A 107 6.68 -10.43 22.26
C ALA A 107 7.84 -9.53 21.76
N GLU A 108 8.40 -8.71 22.64
CA GLU A 108 9.50 -7.78 22.39
C GLU A 108 10.85 -8.52 22.33
N GLU A 109 10.96 -9.74 22.89
CA GLU A 109 12.18 -10.55 22.85
C GLU A 109 12.31 -11.43 21.59
N ASP A 110 11.21 -11.77 20.89
CA ASP A 110 11.26 -12.67 19.72
C ASP A 110 11.43 -11.94 18.37
N ALA A 111 11.20 -10.62 18.31
CA ALA A 111 11.22 -9.86 17.05
C ALA A 111 12.63 -9.56 16.50
N PHE A 112 13.69 -9.84 17.27
CA PHE A 112 15.08 -9.65 16.82
C PHE A 112 15.77 -10.94 16.37
N ALA A 113 15.04 -12.06 16.26
CA ALA A 113 15.63 -13.37 15.97
C ALA A 113 15.52 -13.84 14.49
N ASP A 114 14.96 -13.05 13.57
CA ASP A 114 14.87 -13.47 12.16
C ASP A 114 16.00 -12.89 11.29
N GLU A 115 17.18 -13.49 11.42
CA GLU A 115 18.35 -13.26 10.55
C GLU A 115 18.13 -13.77 9.09
N ASN A 116 16.99 -14.40 8.77
CA ASN A 116 16.78 -15.03 7.46
C ASN A 116 16.08 -14.15 6.41
N ALA A 117 15.52 -12.99 6.77
CA ALA A 117 14.89 -12.09 5.79
C ALA A 117 15.89 -11.54 4.74
N LEU A 118 17.17 -11.42 5.12
CA LEU A 118 18.26 -11.02 4.21
C LEU A 118 18.77 -12.19 3.33
N ALA A 119 18.58 -13.44 3.74
CA ALA A 119 19.06 -14.61 3.01
C ALA A 119 18.21 -14.92 1.76
N VAL A 120 16.90 -14.60 1.78
CA VAL A 120 15.99 -14.78 0.64
C VAL A 120 16.30 -13.82 -0.51
N LEU A 121 16.90 -12.66 -0.21
CA LEU A 121 17.24 -11.63 -1.20
C LEU A 121 18.65 -11.77 -1.81
N ALA A 122 19.44 -12.73 -1.32
CA ALA A 122 20.82 -12.95 -1.75
C ALA A 122 21.02 -13.38 -3.24
N PRO A 123 20.09 -14.09 -3.91
CA PRO A 123 20.31 -14.52 -5.30
C PRO A 123 20.06 -13.45 -6.38
N LEU A 124 19.50 -12.29 -6.05
CA LEU A 124 19.15 -11.27 -7.05
C LEU A 124 20.33 -10.36 -7.39
N GLY A 125 20.71 -10.36 -8.68
CA GLY A 125 21.78 -9.53 -9.23
C GLY A 125 21.51 -8.03 -9.04
N ALA A 126 22.57 -7.22 -9.05
CA ALA A 126 22.51 -5.78 -8.74
C ALA A 126 21.58 -4.94 -9.67
N VAL A 127 21.11 -5.51 -10.78
CA VAL A 127 20.18 -4.88 -11.73
C VAL A 127 18.71 -5.13 -11.33
N ASP A 128 18.39 -6.21 -10.61
CA ASP A 128 17.00 -6.54 -10.22
C ASP A 128 16.59 -5.95 -8.86
N ARG A 129 17.48 -5.19 -8.20
CA ARG A 129 17.17 -4.44 -6.97
C ARG A 129 16.48 -3.10 -7.22
N GLN A 130 16.11 -2.79 -8.47
CA GLN A 130 15.45 -1.55 -8.84
C GLN A 130 13.92 -1.69 -8.94
N LEU A 131 13.22 -0.87 -8.13
CA LEU A 131 11.86 -0.31 -8.35
C LEU A 131 10.64 -1.04 -7.77
N VAL A 132 10.69 -1.49 -6.50
CA VAL A 132 9.46 -1.63 -5.69
C VAL A 132 9.70 -0.96 -4.35
N THR A 133 8.95 0.11 -4.05
CA THR A 133 8.88 0.64 -2.68
C THR A 133 7.77 -0.14 -1.98
N LEU A 134 8.16 -1.03 -1.08
CA LEU A 134 7.23 -1.75 -0.22
C LEU A 134 7.00 -0.92 1.05
N VAL A 135 5.75 -0.55 1.31
CA VAL A 135 5.37 0.19 2.52
C VAL A 135 4.44 -0.67 3.35
N HIS A 136 4.76 -0.83 4.64
CA HIS A 136 3.99 -1.61 5.58
C HIS A 136 3.14 -0.70 6.47
N LEU A 137 1.86 -1.05 6.62
CA LEU A 137 0.98 -0.51 7.63
C LEU A 137 0.79 -1.58 8.72
N VAL A 138 1.26 -1.28 9.93
CA VAL A 138 0.97 -2.10 11.10
C VAL A 138 -0.50 -1.91 11.47
N LEU A 139 -1.25 -3.00 11.52
CA LEU A 139 -2.66 -2.97 11.87
C LEU A 139 -2.84 -2.78 13.39
N PRO A 140 -3.88 -2.06 13.82
CA PRO A 140 -4.24 -2.05 15.23
C PRO A 140 -4.72 -3.44 15.68
N PRO A 141 -4.84 -3.69 17.00
CA PRO A 141 -5.40 -4.94 17.50
C PRO A 141 -6.76 -5.24 16.85
N ARG A 142 -6.92 -6.49 16.40
CA ARG A 142 -8.14 -6.97 15.75
C ARG A 142 -9.33 -6.91 16.74
N PRO A 143 -10.44 -6.22 16.40
CA PRO A 143 -11.66 -6.30 17.18
C PRO A 143 -12.22 -7.74 17.21
N ASP A 144 -12.75 -8.17 18.36
CA ASP A 144 -13.17 -9.57 18.60
C ASP A 144 -14.10 -10.15 17.53
N ARG A 145 -14.98 -9.31 16.96
CA ARG A 145 -15.95 -9.73 15.94
C ARG A 145 -15.50 -9.49 14.50
N ALA A 146 -14.43 -8.75 14.30
CA ALA A 146 -13.93 -8.51 12.95
C ALA A 146 -13.48 -9.84 12.35
N ASN A 147 -13.89 -10.13 11.11
CA ASN A 147 -13.48 -11.32 10.36
C ASN A 147 -12.98 -11.00 8.95
N GLN A 148 -13.10 -9.74 8.51
CA GLN A 148 -12.55 -9.22 7.27
C GLN A 148 -11.76 -7.93 7.50
N LEU A 149 -10.85 -7.63 6.57
CA LEU A 149 -10.16 -6.36 6.47
C LEU A 149 -10.46 -5.75 5.11
N ARG A 150 -11.07 -4.56 5.09
CA ARG A 150 -11.15 -3.75 3.88
C ARG A 150 -9.83 -3.06 3.67
N VAL A 151 -9.18 -3.37 2.56
CA VAL A 151 -7.97 -2.70 2.07
C VAL A 151 -8.39 -1.74 0.98
N GLU A 152 -8.35 -0.45 1.25
CA GLU A 152 -8.65 0.61 0.29
C GLU A 152 -7.36 1.33 -0.11
N VAL A 153 -7.04 1.32 -1.41
CA VAL A 153 -5.94 2.10 -1.99
C VAL A 153 -6.51 3.22 -2.83
N ARG A 154 -6.15 4.46 -2.48
CA ARG A 154 -6.42 5.65 -3.26
C ARG A 154 -5.16 6.08 -4.01
N CYS A 155 -5.17 5.96 -5.33
CA CYS A 155 -4.14 6.49 -6.21
C CYS A 155 -4.17 8.02 -6.21
N LEU A 156 -3.01 8.67 -6.03
CA LEU A 156 -2.84 10.13 -6.19
C LEU A 156 -1.97 10.46 -7.40
N THR A 157 -1.28 9.47 -7.97
CA THR A 157 -0.54 9.54 -9.24
C THR A 157 -0.89 8.33 -10.11
N PRO A 158 -0.66 8.39 -11.43
CA PRO A 158 -0.74 7.21 -12.27
C PRO A 158 0.26 6.15 -11.79
N GLY A 159 -0.09 4.88 -11.92
CA GLY A 159 0.73 3.78 -11.44
C GLY A 159 -0.05 2.49 -11.23
N THR A 160 0.68 1.44 -10.85
CA THR A 160 0.12 0.14 -10.47
C THR A 160 0.52 -0.18 -9.04
N PHE A 161 -0.48 -0.38 -8.19
CA PHE A 161 -0.34 -0.60 -6.76
C PHE A 161 -0.81 -2.01 -6.42
N THR A 162 0.02 -2.82 -5.77
CA THR A 162 -0.35 -4.18 -5.36
C THR A 162 -0.49 -4.25 -3.85
N PHE A 163 -1.54 -4.90 -3.36
CA PHE A 163 -1.89 -5.01 -1.94
C PHE A 163 -2.51 -6.40 -1.65
N PRO A 164 -2.72 -6.80 -0.38
CA PRO A 164 -3.24 -8.13 -0.08
C PRO A 164 -4.58 -8.38 -0.78
N GLY A 165 -4.64 -9.47 -1.54
CA GLY A 165 -5.83 -9.89 -2.28
C GLY A 165 -6.09 -9.13 -3.58
N GLY A 166 -5.31 -8.11 -3.96
CA GLY A 166 -5.61 -7.37 -5.18
C GLY A 166 -4.56 -6.40 -5.69
N SER A 167 -4.90 -5.72 -6.77
CA SER A 167 -4.12 -4.64 -7.34
C SER A 167 -5.04 -3.50 -7.81
N ALA A 168 -4.46 -2.31 -7.94
CA ALA A 168 -5.11 -1.14 -8.50
C ALA A 168 -4.21 -0.54 -9.57
N THR A 169 -4.76 -0.31 -10.76
CA THR A 169 -4.08 0.40 -11.83
C THR A 169 -4.83 1.70 -12.08
N CYS A 170 -4.12 2.82 -12.05
CA CYS A 170 -4.68 4.15 -12.21
C CYS A 170 -3.98 4.87 -13.36
N THR A 171 -4.75 5.36 -14.33
CA THR A 171 -4.21 6.11 -15.48
C THR A 171 -4.31 7.62 -15.27
N ALA A 172 -3.60 8.38 -16.11
CA ALA A 172 -3.73 9.84 -16.13
C ALA A 172 -5.16 10.29 -16.48
N ALA A 173 -5.88 9.53 -17.32
CA ALA A 173 -7.26 9.82 -17.67
C ALA A 173 -8.20 9.65 -16.46
N ASP A 174 -8.00 8.59 -15.67
CA ASP A 174 -8.81 8.33 -14.48
C ASP A 174 -8.65 9.44 -13.43
N LEU A 175 -7.42 9.93 -13.26
CA LEU A 175 -7.10 11.03 -12.34
C LEU A 175 -7.54 12.40 -12.87
N ALA A 176 -7.57 12.59 -14.19
CA ALA A 176 -8.16 13.79 -14.79
C ALA A 176 -9.69 13.83 -14.55
N ALA A 177 -10.36 12.68 -14.63
CA ALA A 177 -11.77 12.56 -14.27
C ALA A 177 -12.02 12.65 -12.75
N ASN A 178 -11.04 12.22 -11.93
CA ASN A 178 -11.14 12.18 -10.46
C ASN A 178 -9.92 12.83 -9.78
N PRO A 179 -9.86 14.19 -9.70
CA PRO A 179 -8.70 14.91 -9.18
C PRO A 179 -8.38 14.65 -7.70
N ALA A 180 -9.35 14.18 -6.92
CA ALA A 180 -9.17 13.78 -5.52
C ALA A 180 -8.57 12.38 -5.35
N GLY A 181 -8.23 11.71 -6.45
CA GLY A 181 -7.70 10.36 -6.49
C GLY A 181 -8.75 9.31 -6.82
N VAL A 182 -8.29 8.22 -7.42
CA VAL A 182 -9.08 7.05 -7.82
C VAL A 182 -8.97 6.00 -6.71
N VAL A 183 -10.09 5.42 -6.32
CA VAL A 183 -10.15 4.47 -5.20
C VAL A 183 -10.41 3.07 -5.74
N SER A 184 -9.59 2.12 -5.28
CA SER A 184 -9.85 0.68 -5.38
C SER A 184 -9.88 0.09 -3.98
N TRP A 185 -10.77 -0.87 -3.74
CA TRP A 185 -10.85 -1.54 -2.45
C TRP A 185 -11.17 -3.02 -2.62
N ILE A 186 -10.74 -3.82 -1.65
CA ILE A 186 -11.11 -5.23 -1.53
C ILE A 186 -11.30 -5.59 -0.06
N ASP A 187 -12.23 -6.51 0.20
CA ASP A 187 -12.37 -7.15 1.50
C ASP A 187 -11.64 -8.48 1.47
N VAL A 188 -10.67 -8.64 2.36
CA VAL A 188 -9.91 -9.89 2.50
C VAL A 188 -10.21 -10.54 3.85
N PRO A 189 -10.31 -11.89 3.91
CA PRO A 189 -10.44 -12.60 5.18
C PRO A 189 -9.30 -12.23 6.14
N LEU A 190 -9.59 -12.01 7.42
CA LEU A 190 -8.52 -11.74 8.39
C LEU A 190 -7.59 -12.92 8.61
N ALA A 191 -8.02 -14.15 8.27
CA ALA A 191 -7.16 -15.32 8.28
C ALA A 191 -6.06 -15.26 7.19
N SER A 192 -6.25 -14.47 6.12
CA SER A 192 -5.27 -14.33 5.04
C SER A 192 -4.36 -13.10 5.20
N VAL A 193 -4.50 -12.34 6.29
CA VAL A 193 -3.71 -11.14 6.56
C VAL A 193 -3.08 -11.23 7.94
N GLY A 194 -1.77 -10.95 8.03
CA GLY A 194 -1.06 -10.91 9.30
C GLY A 194 -1.37 -9.65 10.12
N SER A 195 -0.45 -9.27 11.00
CA SER A 195 -0.51 -8.01 11.75
C SER A 195 -0.15 -6.77 10.89
N GLU A 196 0.15 -6.97 9.61
CA GLU A 196 0.59 -5.92 8.70
C GLU A 196 -0.07 -6.04 7.32
N VAL A 197 -0.27 -4.89 6.69
CA VAL A 197 -0.66 -4.77 5.28
C VAL A 197 0.47 -4.10 4.52
N ALA A 198 0.97 -4.77 3.48
CA ALA A 198 2.01 -4.24 2.63
C ALA A 198 1.45 -3.77 1.29
N VAL A 199 1.84 -2.58 0.85
CA VAL A 199 1.53 -2.06 -0.49
C VAL A 199 2.84 -1.90 -1.27
N SER A 200 2.87 -2.49 -2.45
CA SER A 200 3.95 -2.36 -3.43
C SER A 200 3.60 -1.27 -4.43
N ALA A 201 4.48 -0.29 -4.61
CA ALA A 201 4.32 0.80 -5.56
C ALA A 201 5.64 1.14 -6.29
N GLY A 202 5.51 1.76 -7.46
CA GLY A 202 6.61 2.30 -8.25
C GLY A 202 7.23 3.56 -7.65
N ARG A 203 8.41 3.94 -8.17
CA ARG A 203 9.16 5.09 -7.66
C ARG A 203 8.46 6.41 -8.00
N GLY A 204 8.25 7.25 -7.00
CA GLY A 204 7.63 8.57 -7.17
C GLY A 204 6.11 8.52 -7.29
N GLU A 205 5.50 7.34 -7.14
CA GLU A 205 4.06 7.20 -7.08
C GLU A 205 3.55 7.62 -5.70
N SER A 206 2.44 8.37 -5.68
CA SER A 206 1.77 8.80 -4.46
C SER A 206 0.41 8.13 -4.35
N TRP A 207 0.11 7.67 -3.15
CA TRP A 207 -1.09 6.91 -2.83
C TRP A 207 -1.43 7.04 -1.35
N ARG A 208 -2.65 6.61 -0.98
CA ARG A 208 -3.10 6.49 0.40
C ARG A 208 -3.73 5.12 0.61
N LEU A 209 -3.34 4.44 1.69
CA LEU A 209 -3.97 3.21 2.15
C LEU A 209 -4.89 3.52 3.34
N THR A 210 -6.08 2.94 3.31
CA THR A 210 -6.98 2.84 4.45
C THR A 210 -7.27 1.36 4.70
N ALA A 211 -6.96 0.86 5.89
CA ALA A 211 -7.30 -0.50 6.31
C ALA A 211 -8.40 -0.43 7.37
N THR A 212 -9.52 -1.11 7.15
CA THR A 212 -10.68 -1.09 8.06
C THR A 212 -11.08 -2.51 8.45
N PHE A 213 -11.11 -2.80 9.74
CA PHE A 213 -11.66 -4.06 10.24
C PHE A 213 -13.18 -4.08 10.04
N LEU A 214 -13.68 -5.17 9.47
CA LEU A 214 -15.09 -5.40 9.23
C LEU A 214 -15.53 -6.70 9.90
N GLU A 215 -16.72 -6.68 10.48
CA GLU A 215 -17.49 -7.87 10.79
C GLU A 215 -18.44 -8.08 9.60
N ALA A 216 -18.18 -9.12 8.82
CA ALA A 216 -19.01 -9.55 7.71
C ALA A 216 -19.70 -10.86 8.09
N GLU A 217 -21.03 -10.89 8.12
CA GLU A 217 -21.75 -12.16 8.22
C GLU A 217 -21.94 -12.71 6.80
N PRO A 218 -21.29 -13.83 6.43
CA PRO A 218 -21.51 -14.43 5.13
C PRO A 218 -22.98 -14.84 5.05
N VAL A 219 -23.70 -14.33 4.06
CA VAL A 219 -25.02 -14.87 3.73
C VAL A 219 -24.76 -16.21 3.06
N PRO A 220 -25.24 -17.34 3.61
CA PRO A 220 -25.04 -18.63 2.99
C PRO A 220 -25.55 -18.61 1.56
N LEU A 221 -24.78 -19.19 0.64
CA LEU A 221 -25.20 -19.33 -0.75
C LEU A 221 -26.52 -20.12 -0.79
N ALA A 222 -27.43 -19.66 -1.64
CA ALA A 222 -28.67 -20.38 -1.85
C ALA A 222 -28.37 -21.69 -2.59
N VAL A 223 -29.14 -22.74 -2.30
CA VAL A 223 -28.97 -24.07 -2.89
C VAL A 223 -30.22 -24.38 -3.72
N ASN A 224 -30.02 -24.83 -4.96
CA ASN A 224 -31.12 -25.23 -5.83
C ASN A 224 -31.58 -26.68 -5.56
N ASP A 225 -32.65 -27.13 -6.22
CA ASP A 225 -33.20 -28.49 -6.04
C ASP A 225 -32.21 -29.62 -6.44
N ARG A 226 -31.12 -29.28 -7.14
CA ARG A 226 -30.05 -30.21 -7.54
C ARG A 226 -28.89 -30.23 -6.55
N GLY A 227 -28.95 -29.45 -5.48
CA GLY A 227 -27.88 -29.34 -4.49
C GLY A 227 -26.74 -28.41 -4.89
N GLN A 228 -26.89 -27.62 -5.95
CA GLN A 228 -25.87 -26.65 -6.38
C GLN A 228 -26.06 -25.32 -5.65
N THR A 229 -24.96 -24.78 -5.14
CA THR A 229 -24.87 -23.42 -4.60
C THR A 229 -24.88 -22.39 -5.72
N TYR A 230 -25.60 -21.29 -5.54
CA TYR A 230 -25.65 -20.20 -6.53
C TYR A 230 -25.60 -18.82 -5.88
N GLY A 231 -24.93 -17.88 -6.55
CA GLY A 231 -24.78 -16.51 -6.06
C GLY A 231 -23.63 -15.75 -6.68
N SER A 232 -23.26 -14.62 -6.08
CA SER A 232 -22.05 -13.88 -6.43
C SER A 232 -20.85 -14.46 -5.69
N SER A 233 -19.71 -14.61 -6.36
CA SER A 233 -18.43 -14.91 -5.71
C SER A 233 -18.05 -13.78 -4.75
N GLY A 234 -17.92 -14.06 -3.45
CA GLY A 234 -17.58 -13.07 -2.43
C GLY A 234 -17.63 -13.63 -1.00
N ALA A 235 -16.80 -13.07 -0.11
CA ALA A 235 -16.69 -13.49 1.31
C ALA A 235 -16.13 -14.92 1.56
N GLY A 236 -15.35 -15.47 0.62
CA GLY A 236 -14.52 -16.65 0.85
C GLY A 236 -15.13 -18.00 0.47
N GLU A 237 -16.32 -18.01 -0.13
CA GLU A 237 -16.96 -19.21 -0.69
C GLU A 237 -17.29 -18.95 -2.18
N GLU A 238 -16.94 -19.90 -3.03
CA GLU A 238 -17.19 -19.84 -4.48
C GLU A 238 -18.41 -20.74 -4.78
N PRO A 239 -19.50 -20.21 -5.37
CA PRO A 239 -20.67 -21.00 -5.69
C PRO A 239 -20.42 -21.93 -6.89
N ASP A 240 -21.14 -23.05 -6.95
CA ASP A 240 -21.18 -23.91 -8.14
C ASP A 240 -21.71 -23.14 -9.38
N LEU A 241 -22.63 -22.19 -9.15
CA LEU A 241 -23.24 -21.32 -10.17
C LEU A 241 -22.97 -19.84 -9.87
N ILE A 242 -22.12 -19.21 -10.68
CA ILE A 242 -21.66 -17.82 -10.50
C ILE A 242 -22.57 -16.85 -11.25
N ALA A 243 -23.09 -15.85 -10.53
CA ALA A 243 -23.96 -14.82 -11.09
C ALA A 243 -23.22 -13.95 -12.13
N VAL A 244 -23.81 -13.81 -13.31
CA VAL A 244 -23.31 -12.97 -14.42
C VAL A 244 -24.45 -12.25 -15.13
N VAL A 245 -24.09 -11.24 -15.91
CA VAL A 245 -24.98 -10.61 -16.90
C VAL A 245 -24.59 -11.12 -18.28
N ALA A 246 -25.52 -11.82 -18.95
CA ALA A 246 -25.32 -12.31 -20.31
C ALA A 246 -25.16 -11.14 -21.31
N THR A 247 -24.60 -11.43 -22.49
CA THR A 247 -24.44 -10.48 -23.61
C THR A 247 -25.76 -9.87 -24.09
N ASN A 248 -26.89 -10.54 -23.83
CA ASN A 248 -28.23 -10.03 -24.12
C ASN A 248 -28.82 -9.15 -22.99
N GLY A 249 -28.03 -8.84 -21.95
CA GLY A 249 -28.43 -8.03 -20.79
C GLY A 249 -29.25 -8.77 -19.73
N ARG A 250 -29.51 -10.07 -19.90
CA ARG A 250 -30.23 -10.87 -18.90
C ARG A 250 -29.29 -11.35 -17.81
N GLU A 251 -29.73 -11.23 -16.57
CA GLU A 251 -29.07 -11.84 -15.43
C GLU A 251 -29.30 -13.35 -15.42
N GLY A 252 -28.29 -14.09 -14.98
CA GLY A 252 -28.33 -15.53 -14.78
C GLY A 252 -27.03 -16.03 -14.16
N TYR A 253 -26.76 -17.32 -14.31
CA TYR A 253 -25.64 -17.98 -13.67
C TYR A 253 -24.87 -18.85 -14.66
N VAL A 254 -23.54 -18.84 -14.57
CA VAL A 254 -22.65 -19.74 -15.31
C VAL A 254 -22.10 -20.79 -14.35
N ASP A 255 -21.79 -21.97 -14.89
CA ASP A 255 -21.10 -23.01 -14.13
C ASP A 255 -19.67 -22.55 -13.79
N ALA A 256 -19.24 -22.74 -12.54
CA ALA A 256 -17.96 -22.25 -12.05
C ALA A 256 -16.77 -22.93 -12.75
N ASP A 257 -16.84 -24.23 -13.01
CA ASP A 257 -15.77 -24.98 -13.68
C ASP A 257 -15.68 -24.54 -15.15
N GLU A 258 -16.82 -24.38 -15.83
CA GLU A 258 -16.84 -23.87 -17.22
C GLU A 258 -16.27 -22.45 -17.32
N LEU A 259 -16.58 -21.59 -16.35
CA LEU A 259 -16.03 -20.24 -16.29
C LEU A 259 -14.52 -20.24 -15.98
N ALA A 260 -14.06 -21.12 -15.09
CA ALA A 260 -12.64 -21.27 -14.77
C ALA A 260 -11.83 -21.73 -15.99
N ASP A 261 -12.38 -22.64 -16.80
CA ASP A 261 -11.77 -23.11 -18.04
C ASP A 261 -11.77 -22.03 -19.15
N ALA A 262 -12.84 -21.24 -19.23
CA ALA A 262 -12.93 -20.13 -20.18
C ALA A 262 -11.94 -19.00 -19.84
N THR A 263 -11.83 -18.64 -18.56
CA THR A 263 -10.88 -17.62 -18.07
C THR A 263 -9.45 -18.11 -17.95
N GLY A 264 -9.25 -19.43 -17.94
CA GLY A 264 -7.95 -20.05 -17.72
C GLY A 264 -7.49 -20.10 -16.26
N SER A 265 -8.39 -19.75 -15.33
CA SER A 265 -8.10 -19.77 -13.90
C SER A 265 -7.90 -21.19 -13.36
N SER A 266 -8.37 -22.21 -14.08
CA SER A 266 -8.12 -23.63 -13.78
C SER A 266 -6.69 -24.08 -14.15
N GLN A 267 -5.94 -23.31 -14.93
CA GLN A 267 -4.65 -23.74 -15.47
C GLN A 267 -3.52 -23.65 -14.44
N LYS A 268 -2.91 -24.80 -14.12
CA LYS A 268 -1.65 -24.84 -13.36
C LYS A 268 -0.48 -24.62 -14.31
N VAL A 269 0.06 -23.40 -14.32
CA VAL A 269 1.24 -23.06 -15.11
C VAL A 269 2.51 -23.33 -14.30
N ALA A 270 3.42 -24.17 -14.82
CA ALA A 270 4.62 -24.59 -14.09
C ALA A 270 5.82 -23.67 -14.33
N SER A 271 5.79 -22.82 -15.37
CA SER A 271 6.88 -21.88 -15.65
C SER A 271 6.43 -20.62 -16.43
N PRO A 272 7.18 -19.51 -16.36
CA PRO A 272 6.90 -18.29 -17.12
C PRO A 272 6.81 -18.50 -18.65
N ASP A 273 7.65 -19.36 -19.23
CA ASP A 273 7.63 -19.66 -20.66
C ASP A 273 6.39 -20.44 -21.09
N GLU A 274 5.83 -21.25 -20.19
CA GLU A 274 4.55 -21.91 -20.39
C GLU A 274 3.39 -20.91 -20.28
N ALA A 275 3.46 -19.95 -19.35
CA ALA A 275 2.49 -18.87 -19.24
C ALA A 275 2.39 -18.05 -20.53
N LEU A 276 3.54 -17.65 -21.08
CA LEU A 276 3.62 -16.84 -22.31
C LEU A 276 3.07 -17.57 -23.53
N ARG A 277 3.35 -18.88 -23.66
CA ARG A 277 2.78 -19.70 -24.75
C ARG A 277 1.27 -19.83 -24.62
N TRP A 278 0.78 -20.13 -23.42
CA TRP A 278 -0.64 -20.26 -23.15
C TRP A 278 -1.40 -18.94 -23.39
N GLN A 279 -0.84 -17.80 -22.94
CA GLN A 279 -1.39 -16.47 -23.23
C GLN A 279 -1.39 -16.17 -24.74
N GLY A 280 -0.33 -16.52 -25.46
CA GLY A 280 -0.22 -16.34 -26.90
C GLY A 280 -1.24 -17.16 -27.70
N GLU A 281 -1.52 -18.40 -27.28
CA GLU A 281 -2.49 -19.28 -27.94
C GLU A 281 -3.94 -18.80 -27.79
N ARG A 282 -4.26 -18.15 -26.67
CA ARG A 282 -5.59 -17.62 -26.37
C ARG A 282 -5.77 -16.15 -26.75
N ALA A 283 -4.68 -15.44 -27.06
CA ALA A 283 -4.71 -14.03 -27.42
C ALA A 283 -5.66 -13.77 -28.60
N GLY A 284 -6.71 -12.98 -28.35
CA GLY A 284 -7.70 -12.60 -29.36
C GLY A 284 -8.79 -13.65 -29.61
N GLN A 285 -8.87 -14.71 -28.81
CA GLN A 285 -9.96 -15.69 -28.86
C GLN A 285 -11.05 -15.34 -27.85
N ALA A 286 -12.31 -15.42 -28.28
CA ALA A 286 -13.46 -15.28 -27.39
C ALA A 286 -14.00 -16.66 -27.01
N PHE A 287 -14.16 -16.90 -25.71
CA PHE A 287 -14.75 -18.11 -25.15
C PHE A 287 -16.18 -17.83 -24.70
N VAL A 288 -17.13 -18.67 -25.11
CA VAL A 288 -18.55 -18.51 -24.81
C VAL A 288 -18.96 -19.49 -23.72
N VAL A 289 -19.50 -18.97 -22.63
CA VAL A 289 -20.01 -19.74 -21.49
C VAL A 289 -21.54 -19.61 -21.44
N PRO A 290 -22.33 -20.71 -21.48
CA PRO A 290 -23.77 -20.65 -21.41
C PRO A 290 -24.27 -20.11 -20.06
N VAL A 291 -25.23 -19.18 -20.10
CA VAL A 291 -25.86 -18.61 -18.90
C VAL A 291 -27.21 -19.30 -18.65
N HIS A 292 -27.44 -19.79 -17.43
CA HIS A 292 -28.64 -20.49 -17.00
C HIS A 292 -29.42 -19.70 -15.92
N LEU A 293 -30.65 -20.11 -15.61
CA LEU A 293 -31.34 -19.71 -14.38
C LEU A 293 -30.68 -20.40 -13.16
N SER A 294 -31.12 -20.04 -11.95
CA SER A 294 -30.63 -20.64 -10.70
C SER A 294 -30.90 -22.16 -10.58
N ASP A 295 -31.69 -22.73 -11.49
CA ASP A 295 -31.90 -24.18 -11.60
C ASP A 295 -30.70 -24.93 -12.22
N GLY A 296 -29.71 -24.21 -12.76
CA GLY A 296 -28.53 -24.76 -13.41
C GLY A 296 -28.80 -25.43 -14.77
N VAL A 297 -30.00 -25.27 -15.34
CA VAL A 297 -30.41 -26.00 -16.56
C VAL A 297 -31.09 -25.10 -17.59
N THR A 298 -31.92 -24.14 -17.17
CA THR A 298 -32.69 -23.31 -18.10
C THR A 298 -31.81 -22.22 -18.68
N ARG A 299 -31.32 -22.40 -19.93
CA ARG A 299 -30.46 -21.42 -20.59
C ARG A 299 -31.20 -20.11 -20.91
N VAL A 300 -30.58 -18.98 -20.59
CA VAL A 300 -31.13 -17.62 -20.75
C VAL A 300 -30.26 -16.68 -21.58
N GLY A 301 -29.00 -17.04 -21.84
CA GLY A 301 -28.10 -16.24 -22.66
C GLY A 301 -26.69 -16.84 -22.72
N ASP A 302 -25.75 -16.02 -23.16
CA ASP A 302 -24.33 -16.35 -23.30
C ASP A 302 -23.46 -15.28 -22.65
N PHE A 303 -22.46 -15.71 -21.90
CA PHE A 303 -21.41 -14.88 -21.33
C PHE A 303 -20.14 -15.07 -22.16
N VAL A 304 -19.43 -13.98 -22.45
CA VAL A 304 -18.25 -14.01 -23.33
C VAL A 304 -17.02 -13.57 -22.55
N VAL A 305 -16.01 -14.42 -22.54
CA VAL A 305 -14.68 -14.18 -21.97
C VAL A 305 -13.72 -13.88 -23.12
N GLN A 306 -12.89 -12.84 -23.00
CA GLN A 306 -11.93 -12.38 -24.01
C GLN A 306 -10.52 -12.26 -23.43
#